data_AF-A0A6B0CQ60-F1
#
_entry.id   AF-A0A6B0CQ60-F1
#
_cell.length_a   1.000
_cell.length_b   1.000
_cell.length_c   1.000
_cell.angle_alpha   90.00
_cell.angle_beta   90.00
_cell.angle_gamma   90.00
#
_symmetry.space_group_name_H-M   'P 1'
#
loop_
_entity.id
_entity.type
_entity.pdbx_description
1 polymer ?
#
loop_
_entity_poly.entity_id
_entity_poly.type
_entity_poly.pdbx_seq_one_letter_code
_entity_poly.pdbx_strand_id
1 'polypeptide(L)'
;MTSKHQQKGSIVNRFLNSVEKIGNKLPDPSVLFFLMCVGLAIMTWVISLFNVSVKHPGTHQTIYIKNIISHDGFTMIMNDTIKNFSEFPALGLVLAVMIGIGVAEKTGYFDKLMISVVNRAPRFLILPTIILIGILGSTSGDAATIILPPLAAMLFIKIGYHPIAGLTMAYASAVGGFAANIVVGMQDALVYSFTEPATRIVSDSIKTNVAMNWYFIAASVVVLLPTILL
;
A
#
# COMPACT_ATOMS: atom_id res chain seq x y z
N MET A 1 15.23 41.20 -23.46
CA MET A 1 16.17 40.43 -22.61
C MET A 1 15.54 40.25 -21.24
N THR A 2 14.71 39.22 -21.05
CA THR A 2 14.10 38.91 -19.75
C THR A 2 15.03 37.99 -18.98
N SER A 3 15.63 38.54 -17.93
CA SER A 3 16.52 37.87 -16.99
C SER A 3 15.83 36.64 -16.39
N LYS A 4 16.27 35.43 -16.78
CA LYS A 4 16.04 34.20 -16.02
C LYS A 4 16.87 34.31 -14.74
N HIS A 5 16.27 34.80 -13.67
CA HIS A 5 16.80 34.58 -12.33
C HIS A 5 16.72 33.07 -12.03
N GLN A 6 17.78 32.32 -12.34
CA GLN A 6 18.00 31.01 -11.76
C GLN A 6 18.28 31.22 -10.27
N GLN A 7 17.21 31.23 -9.46
CA GLN A 7 17.36 31.03 -8.04
C GLN A 7 18.09 29.71 -7.84
N LYS A 8 19.27 29.75 -7.22
CA LYS A 8 19.97 28.56 -6.72
C LYS A 8 18.98 27.86 -5.79
N GLY A 9 18.33 26.80 -6.27
CA GLY A 9 17.29 26.11 -5.51
C GLY A 9 17.81 25.75 -4.12
N SER A 10 17.00 26.07 -3.10
CA SER A 10 17.19 25.65 -1.71
C SER A 10 17.56 24.16 -1.65
N ILE A 11 18.26 23.74 -0.59
CA ILE A 11 18.59 22.32 -0.36
C ILE A 11 17.33 21.45 -0.51
N VAL A 12 16.19 21.96 -0.06
CA VAL A 12 14.86 21.34 -0.22
C VAL A 12 14.48 21.19 -1.70
N ASN A 13 14.63 22.22 -2.53
CA ASN A 13 14.31 22.14 -3.96
C ASN A 13 15.21 21.11 -4.67
N ARG A 14 16.49 21.00 -4.28
CA ARG A 14 17.38 19.97 -4.85
C ARG A 14 16.95 18.56 -4.45
N PHE A 15 16.54 18.39 -3.19
CA PHE A 15 15.99 17.13 -2.70
C PHE A 15 14.70 16.76 -3.46
N LEU A 16 13.74 17.68 -3.55
CA LEU A 16 12.47 17.47 -4.28
C LEU A 16 12.71 17.14 -5.76
N ASN A 17 13.61 17.87 -6.44
CA ASN A 17 13.99 17.58 -7.82
C ASN A 17 14.62 16.19 -7.98
N SER A 18 15.29 15.68 -6.94
CA SER A 18 15.88 14.34 -6.96
C SER A 18 14.79 13.27 -6.79
N VAL A 19 13.87 13.47 -5.85
CA VAL A 19 12.70 12.59 -5.65
C VAL A 19 11.86 12.51 -6.92
N GLU A 20 11.57 13.65 -7.56
CA GLU A 20 10.81 13.72 -8.81
C GLU A 20 11.49 12.93 -9.94
N LYS A 21 12.80 13.13 -10.12
CA LYS A 21 13.56 12.41 -11.16
C LYS A 21 13.58 10.90 -10.94
N ILE A 22 13.69 10.46 -9.68
CA ILE A 22 13.68 9.02 -9.36
C ILE A 22 12.28 8.45 -9.58
N GLY A 23 11.24 9.14 -9.10
CA GLY A 23 9.85 8.73 -9.28
C GLY A 23 9.48 8.57 -10.76
N ASN A 24 9.82 9.55 -11.60
CA ASN A 24 9.53 9.53 -13.04
C ASN A 24 10.31 8.46 -13.82
N LYS A 25 11.38 7.91 -13.24
CA LYS A 25 12.19 6.87 -13.88
C LYS A 25 11.65 5.47 -13.64
N LEU A 26 10.83 5.28 -12.61
CA LEU A 26 10.25 3.97 -12.30
C LEU A 26 9.18 3.64 -13.35
N PRO A 27 9.30 2.51 -14.06
CA PRO A 27 8.26 2.07 -14.97
C PRO A 27 7.00 1.66 -14.18
N ASP A 28 5.88 1.56 -14.89
CA ASP A 28 4.64 1.00 -14.33
C ASP A 28 4.92 -0.33 -13.59
N PRO A 29 4.30 -0.58 -12.42
CA PRO A 29 4.52 -1.80 -11.66
C PRO A 29 4.38 -3.09 -12.48
N SER A 30 3.45 -3.14 -13.43
CA SER A 30 3.25 -4.32 -14.30
C SER A 30 4.46 -4.56 -15.19
N VAL A 31 5.05 -3.48 -15.75
CA VAL A 31 6.28 -3.54 -16.53
C VAL A 31 7.46 -3.94 -15.65
N LEU A 32 7.51 -3.46 -14.41
CA LEU A 32 8.54 -3.84 -13.45
C LEU A 32 8.51 -5.35 -13.15
N PHE A 33 7.33 -5.92 -12.86
CA PHE A 33 7.20 -7.37 -12.66
C PHE A 33 7.52 -8.18 -13.92
N PHE A 34 7.10 -7.71 -15.10
CA PHE A 34 7.47 -8.36 -16.36
C PHE A 34 9.00 -8.39 -16.56
N LEU A 35 9.67 -7.26 -16.34
CA LEU A 35 11.14 -7.18 -16.41
C LEU A 35 11.82 -8.07 -15.37
N MET A 36 11.26 -8.19 -14.16
CA MET A 36 11.76 -9.11 -13.14
C MET A 36 11.63 -10.57 -13.58
N CYS A 37 10.50 -10.97 -14.20
CA CYS A 37 10.32 -12.33 -14.73
C CYS A 37 11.32 -12.64 -15.86
N VAL A 38 11.50 -11.70 -16.80
CA VAL A 38 12.50 -11.84 -17.88
C VAL A 38 13.91 -11.91 -17.30
N GLY A 39 14.23 -11.05 -16.34
CA GLY A 39 15.52 -11.06 -15.64
C GLY A 39 15.77 -12.37 -14.91
N LEU A 40 14.75 -12.93 -14.23
CA LEU A 40 14.82 -14.23 -13.56
C LEU A 40 15.05 -15.37 -14.57
N ALA A 41 14.38 -15.35 -15.71
CA ALA A 41 14.58 -16.36 -16.76
C ALA A 41 16.02 -16.35 -17.27
N ILE A 42 16.58 -15.16 -17.54
CA ILE A 42 17.98 -15.01 -17.98
C ILE A 42 18.94 -15.45 -16.87
N MET A 43 18.69 -15.04 -15.62
CA MET A 43 19.55 -15.35 -14.49
C MET A 43 19.59 -16.86 -14.20
N THR A 44 18.43 -17.53 -14.20
CA THR A 44 18.36 -18.98 -13.99
C THR A 44 19.05 -19.75 -15.12
N TRP A 45 18.95 -19.27 -16.37
CA TRP A 45 19.70 -19.83 -17.49
C TRP A 45 21.22 -19.71 -17.29
N VAL A 46 21.73 -18.51 -17.00
CA VAL A 46 23.18 -18.28 -16.82
C VAL A 46 23.73 -19.11 -15.66
N ILE A 47 23.07 -19.11 -14.51
CA ILE A 47 23.54 -19.84 -13.33
C ILE A 47 23.46 -21.37 -13.55
N SER A 48 22.48 -21.86 -14.33
CA SER A 48 22.37 -23.29 -14.65
C SER A 48 23.58 -23.84 -15.39
N LEU A 49 24.34 -23.01 -16.12
CA LEU A 49 25.57 -23.43 -16.82
C LEU A 49 26.69 -23.86 -15.86
N PHE A 50 26.63 -23.41 -14.60
CA PHE A 50 27.65 -23.69 -13.59
C PHE A 50 27.28 -24.83 -12.63
N ASN A 51 26.15 -25.52 -12.85
CA ASN A 51 25.66 -26.64 -12.01
C ASN A 51 25.67 -26.33 -10.49
N VAL A 52 25.29 -25.10 -10.14
CA VAL A 52 25.25 -24.64 -8.74
C VAL A 52 24.19 -25.42 -7.96
N SER A 53 24.56 -25.89 -6.76
CA SER A 53 23.66 -26.55 -5.82
C SER A 53 23.81 -25.99 -4.41
N VAL A 54 22.72 -25.95 -3.65
CA VAL A 54 22.67 -25.40 -2.29
C VAL A 54 21.91 -26.35 -1.39
N LYS A 55 22.36 -26.52 -0.15
CA LYS A 55 21.65 -27.32 0.85
C LYS A 55 20.55 -26.49 1.51
N HIS A 56 19.32 -26.98 1.49
CA HIS A 56 18.18 -26.30 2.10
C HIS A 56 18.39 -26.17 3.63
N PRO A 57 18.28 -24.97 4.23
CA PRO A 57 18.55 -24.79 5.67
C PRO A 57 17.54 -25.51 6.58
N GLY A 58 16.26 -25.57 6.17
CA GLY A 58 15.22 -26.38 6.84
C GLY A 58 15.35 -27.89 6.58
N THR A 59 15.12 -28.34 5.34
CA THR A 59 14.99 -29.78 5.02
C THR A 59 16.30 -30.54 4.84
N HIS A 60 17.46 -29.84 4.81
CA HIS A 60 18.78 -30.42 4.60
C HIS A 60 18.98 -31.15 3.26
N GLN A 61 18.02 -31.03 2.33
CA GLN A 61 18.11 -31.61 1.00
C GLN A 61 18.92 -30.70 0.07
N THR A 62 19.64 -31.30 -0.88
CA THR A 62 20.36 -30.56 -1.92
C THR A 62 19.38 -30.10 -2.99
N ILE A 63 19.30 -28.78 -3.19
CA ILE A 63 18.46 -28.14 -4.19
C ILE A 63 19.33 -27.74 -5.37
N TYR A 64 18.86 -28.04 -6.58
CA TYR A 64 19.47 -27.65 -7.83
C TYR A 64 18.73 -26.47 -8.45
N ILE A 65 19.45 -25.65 -9.20
CA ILE A 65 18.81 -24.58 -9.96
C ILE A 65 17.97 -25.14 -11.10
N LYS A 66 16.75 -24.63 -11.27
CA LYS A 66 15.87 -24.95 -12.40
C LYS A 66 15.98 -23.85 -13.43
N ASN A 67 16.43 -24.19 -14.64
CA ASN A 67 16.45 -23.27 -15.77
C ASN A 67 15.04 -23.09 -16.33
N ILE A 68 14.52 -21.87 -16.29
CA ILE A 68 13.17 -21.55 -16.77
C ILE A 68 13.10 -21.53 -18.31
N ILE A 69 14.22 -21.28 -19.01
CA ILE A 69 14.29 -21.20 -20.48
C ILE A 69 14.41 -22.60 -21.12
N SER A 70 14.65 -23.65 -20.33
CA SER A 70 14.70 -25.02 -20.84
C SER A 70 13.33 -25.51 -21.33
N HIS A 71 13.30 -26.64 -22.03
CA HIS A 71 12.04 -27.30 -22.43
C HIS A 71 11.13 -27.55 -21.22
N ASP A 72 11.68 -28.04 -20.11
CA ASP A 72 10.92 -28.31 -18.89
C ASP A 72 10.43 -27.02 -18.21
N GLY A 73 11.24 -25.95 -18.25
CA GLY A 73 10.83 -24.64 -17.74
C GLY A 73 9.72 -24.00 -18.58
N PHE A 74 9.80 -24.11 -19.91
CA PHE A 74 8.77 -23.59 -20.81
C PHE A 74 7.44 -24.36 -20.66
N THR A 75 7.50 -25.69 -20.57
CA THR A 75 6.30 -26.52 -20.32
C THR A 75 5.68 -26.21 -18.96
N MET A 76 6.49 -25.99 -17.92
CA MET A 76 6.02 -25.53 -16.61
C MET A 76 5.28 -24.19 -16.73
N ILE A 77 5.82 -23.19 -17.43
CA ILE A 77 5.13 -21.91 -17.63
C ILE A 77 3.78 -22.14 -18.30
N MET A 78 3.75 -22.85 -19.44
CA MET A 78 2.51 -23.02 -20.20
C MET A 78 1.43 -23.77 -19.40
N ASN A 79 1.82 -24.78 -18.61
CA ASN A 79 0.87 -25.58 -17.84
C ASN A 79 0.40 -24.87 -16.55
N ASP A 80 1.31 -24.18 -15.86
CA ASP A 80 1.03 -23.65 -14.52
C ASP A 80 0.61 -22.17 -14.53
N THR A 81 0.72 -21.43 -15.64
CA THR A 81 0.40 -19.98 -15.67
C THR A 81 -1.01 -19.68 -15.17
N ILE A 82 -2.03 -20.40 -15.67
CA ILE A 82 -3.43 -20.16 -15.27
C ILE A 82 -3.62 -20.51 -13.79
N LYS A 83 -3.03 -21.63 -13.35
CA LYS A 83 -3.11 -22.10 -11.97
C LYS A 83 -2.43 -21.12 -11.01
N ASN A 84 -1.22 -20.67 -11.32
CA ASN A 84 -0.47 -19.70 -10.52
C ASN A 84 -1.20 -18.36 -10.41
N PHE A 85 -1.88 -17.94 -11.48
CA PHE A 85 -2.69 -16.72 -11.47
C PHE A 85 -3.97 -16.88 -10.64
N SER A 86 -4.71 -17.98 -10.80
CA SER A 86 -5.99 -18.19 -10.11
C SER A 86 -5.83 -18.56 -8.63
N GLU A 87 -4.77 -19.28 -8.28
CA GLU A 87 -4.43 -19.64 -6.89
C GLU A 87 -3.66 -18.53 -6.16
N PHE A 88 -3.36 -17.41 -6.84
CA PHE A 88 -2.72 -16.27 -6.19
C PHE A 88 -3.61 -15.74 -5.07
N PRO A 89 -3.20 -15.81 -3.79
CA PRO A 89 -4.10 -15.56 -2.66
C PRO A 89 -4.75 -14.16 -2.68
N ALA A 90 -4.10 -13.19 -3.32
CA ALA A 90 -4.60 -11.83 -3.39
C ALA A 90 -5.85 -11.72 -4.24
N LEU A 91 -5.95 -12.51 -5.32
CA LEU A 91 -6.97 -12.32 -6.35
C LEU A 91 -8.37 -12.52 -5.76
N GLY A 92 -8.64 -13.68 -5.17
CA GLY A 92 -9.96 -14.00 -4.61
C GLY A 92 -10.33 -13.09 -3.43
N LEU A 93 -9.38 -12.85 -2.54
CA LEU A 93 -9.57 -12.05 -1.33
C LEU A 93 -9.89 -10.58 -1.66
N VAL A 94 -9.09 -9.97 -2.54
CA VAL A 94 -9.28 -8.57 -2.95
C VAL A 94 -10.59 -8.42 -3.71
N LEU A 95 -10.93 -9.32 -4.64
CA LEU A 95 -12.21 -9.25 -5.37
C LEU A 95 -13.42 -9.33 -4.42
N ALA A 96 -13.40 -10.23 -3.43
CA ALA A 96 -14.48 -10.35 -2.46
C ALA A 96 -14.63 -9.06 -1.61
N VAL A 97 -13.52 -8.50 -1.13
CA VAL A 97 -13.51 -7.26 -0.34
C VAL A 97 -13.95 -6.05 -1.19
N MET A 98 -13.54 -6.01 -2.47
CA MET A 98 -13.90 -4.93 -3.41
C MET A 98 -15.39 -4.88 -3.73
N ILE A 99 -16.09 -6.00 -3.72
CA ILE A 99 -17.55 -6.02 -3.88
C ILE A 99 -18.23 -5.27 -2.72
N GLY A 100 -17.82 -5.54 -1.48
CA GLY A 100 -18.38 -4.89 -0.29
C GLY A 100 -18.09 -3.39 -0.25
N ILE A 101 -16.83 -3.01 -0.46
CA ILE A 101 -16.41 -1.61 -0.46
C ILE A 101 -17.02 -0.86 -1.64
N GLY A 102 -17.06 -1.46 -2.83
CA GLY A 102 -17.66 -0.85 -4.01
C GLY A 102 -19.15 -0.54 -3.82
N VAL A 103 -19.92 -1.41 -3.16
CA VAL A 103 -21.33 -1.12 -2.80
C VAL A 103 -21.42 0.04 -1.80
N ALA A 104 -20.61 0.03 -0.74
CA ALA A 104 -20.61 1.10 0.26
C ALA A 104 -20.21 2.46 -0.33
N GLU A 105 -19.25 2.47 -1.25
CA GLU A 105 -18.79 3.68 -1.93
C GLU A 105 -19.82 4.18 -2.95
N LYS A 106 -20.35 3.31 -3.82
CA LYS A 106 -21.36 3.71 -4.83
C LYS A 106 -22.68 4.17 -4.23
N THR A 107 -23.00 3.73 -3.02
CA THR A 107 -24.17 4.21 -2.26
C THR A 107 -23.90 5.52 -1.50
N GLY A 108 -22.65 5.99 -1.48
CA GLY A 108 -22.24 7.18 -0.73
C GLY A 108 -22.27 6.98 0.80
N TYR A 109 -22.26 5.73 1.27
CA TYR A 109 -22.35 5.41 2.70
C TYR A 109 -21.21 6.07 3.48
N PHE A 110 -19.97 5.90 3.01
CA PHE A 110 -18.79 6.46 3.67
C PHE A 110 -18.79 7.99 3.64
N ASP A 111 -19.16 8.60 2.52
CA ASP A 111 -19.26 10.05 2.36
C ASP A 111 -20.20 10.65 3.41
N LYS A 112 -21.42 10.10 3.53
CA LYS A 112 -22.42 10.57 4.47
C LYS A 112 -22.02 10.29 5.92
N LEU A 113 -21.40 9.14 6.18
CA LEU A 113 -20.93 8.77 7.52
C LEU A 113 -19.85 9.74 8.00
N MET A 114 -18.83 10.01 7.19
CA MET A 114 -17.75 10.95 7.53
C MET A 114 -18.32 12.35 7.79
N ILE A 115 -19.16 12.87 6.89
CA ILE A 115 -19.80 14.18 7.06
C ILE A 115 -20.64 14.23 8.34
N SER A 116 -21.40 13.17 8.65
CA SER A 116 -22.25 13.09 9.83
C SER A 116 -21.44 13.10 11.13
N VAL A 117 -20.38 12.29 11.21
CA VAL A 117 -19.52 12.21 12.40
C VAL A 117 -18.83 13.55 12.65
N VAL A 118 -18.26 14.16 11.60
CA VAL A 118 -17.57 15.45 11.76
C VAL A 118 -18.52 16.58 12.14
N ASN A 119 -19.72 16.66 11.54
CA ASN A 119 -20.69 17.70 11.88
C ASN A 119 -21.29 17.55 13.29
N ARG A 120 -21.28 16.33 13.85
CA ARG A 120 -21.75 16.06 15.22
C ARG A 120 -20.64 16.20 16.27
N ALA A 121 -19.39 16.34 15.87
CA ALA A 121 -18.27 16.45 16.80
C ALA A 121 -18.34 17.76 17.60
N PRO A 122 -18.18 17.73 18.94
CA PRO A 122 -18.15 18.94 19.75
C PRO A 122 -16.89 19.76 19.42
N ARG A 123 -16.95 21.09 19.56
CA ARG A 123 -15.88 22.01 19.13
C ARG A 123 -14.46 21.61 19.57
N PHE A 124 -14.32 21.08 20.77
CA PHE A 124 -13.02 20.65 21.31
C PHE A 124 -12.46 19.37 20.65
N LEU A 125 -13.31 18.50 20.10
CA LEU A 125 -12.92 17.23 19.48
C LEU A 125 -12.92 17.25 17.95
N ILE A 126 -13.27 18.38 17.31
CA ILE A 126 -13.35 18.46 15.83
C ILE A 126 -12.03 18.03 15.18
N LEU A 127 -10.89 18.57 15.65
CA LEU A 127 -9.56 18.25 15.11
C LEU A 127 -9.21 16.76 15.28
N PRO A 128 -9.20 16.18 16.50
CA PRO A 128 -9.00 14.74 16.68
C PRO A 128 -9.95 13.87 15.87
N THR A 129 -11.21 14.30 15.70
CA THR A 129 -12.21 13.55 14.94
C THR A 129 -11.87 13.52 13.46
N ILE A 130 -11.45 14.66 12.87
CA ILE A 130 -11.02 14.71 11.46
C ILE A 130 -9.81 13.81 11.26
N ILE A 131 -8.79 13.90 12.13
CA ILE A 131 -7.58 13.07 12.03
C ILE A 131 -7.92 11.59 12.14
N LEU A 132 -8.75 11.22 13.12
CA LEU A 132 -9.16 9.83 13.32
C LEU A 132 -9.92 9.28 12.11
N ILE A 133 -10.82 10.06 11.53
CA ILE A 133 -11.55 9.69 10.31
C ILE A 133 -10.59 9.57 9.12
N GLY A 134 -9.57 10.42 9.04
CA GLY A 134 -8.54 10.31 8.00
C GLY A 134 -7.76 9.00 8.12
N ILE A 135 -7.27 8.68 9.32
CA ILE A 135 -6.52 7.45 9.59
C ILE A 135 -7.39 6.21 9.29
N LEU A 136 -8.59 6.13 9.86
CA LEU A 136 -9.50 5.00 9.66
C LEU A 136 -10.12 4.96 8.26
N GLY A 137 -10.01 6.06 7.53
CA GLY A 137 -10.61 6.27 6.23
C GLY A 137 -10.08 5.35 5.13
N SER A 138 -8.92 4.72 5.33
CA SER A 138 -8.36 3.72 4.41
C SER A 138 -9.25 2.48 4.26
N THR A 139 -10.10 2.17 5.25
CA THR A 139 -11.13 1.12 5.13
C THR A 139 -12.18 1.46 4.06
N SER A 140 -12.39 2.75 3.82
CA SER A 140 -13.37 3.28 2.88
C SER A 140 -12.81 3.45 1.47
N GLY A 141 -11.66 2.84 1.15
CA GLY A 141 -10.97 3.03 -0.12
C GLY A 141 -10.46 4.47 -0.28
N ASP A 142 -10.84 5.10 -1.39
CA ASP A 142 -10.36 6.45 -1.75
C ASP A 142 -11.25 7.59 -1.22
N ALA A 143 -12.37 7.27 -0.58
CA ALA A 143 -13.33 8.28 -0.11
C ALA A 143 -12.69 9.28 0.87
N ALA A 144 -11.86 8.81 1.80
CA ALA A 144 -11.26 9.66 2.82
C ALA A 144 -10.24 10.64 2.25
N THR A 145 -9.40 10.21 1.30
CA THR A 145 -8.37 11.07 0.69
C THR A 145 -8.97 12.13 -0.22
N ILE A 146 -10.14 11.87 -0.81
CA ILE A 146 -10.84 12.79 -1.72
C ILE A 146 -11.77 13.76 -0.97
N ILE A 147 -12.54 13.27 0.01
CA ILE A 147 -13.65 14.02 0.62
C ILE A 147 -13.24 14.76 1.88
N LEU A 148 -12.35 14.17 2.68
CA LEU A 148 -11.99 14.74 3.97
C LEU A 148 -11.24 16.07 3.84
N PRO A 149 -10.31 16.27 2.88
CA PRO A 149 -9.62 17.56 2.72
C PRO A 149 -10.54 18.77 2.47
N PRO A 150 -11.49 18.75 1.51
CA PRO A 150 -12.41 19.88 1.32
C PRO A 150 -13.38 20.05 2.50
N LEU A 151 -13.82 18.95 3.14
CA LEU A 151 -14.68 19.02 4.32
C LEU A 151 -13.98 19.72 5.50
N ALA A 152 -12.73 19.34 5.78
CA ALA A 152 -11.91 19.93 6.82
C ALA A 152 -11.64 21.42 6.55
N ALA A 153 -11.33 21.79 5.30
CA ALA A 153 -11.15 23.19 4.91
C ALA A 153 -12.40 24.05 5.20
N MET A 154 -13.59 23.55 4.83
CA MET A 154 -14.86 24.25 5.09
C MET A 154 -15.15 24.40 6.59
N LEU A 155 -14.82 23.39 7.39
CA LEU A 155 -15.01 23.46 8.84
C LEU A 155 -14.07 24.47 9.46
N PHE A 156 -12.80 24.48 9.06
CA PHE A 156 -11.80 25.44 9.53
C PHE A 156 -12.27 26.89 9.30
N ILE A 157 -12.86 27.18 8.13
CA ILE A 157 -13.48 28.49 7.87
C ILE A 157 -14.59 28.80 8.89
N LYS A 158 -15.47 27.84 9.18
CA LYS A 158 -16.58 28.02 10.15
C LYS A 158 -16.10 28.22 11.58
N ILE A 159 -14.98 27.61 11.98
CA ILE A 159 -14.40 27.74 13.32
C ILE A 159 -13.36 28.87 13.43
N GLY A 160 -13.13 29.64 12.36
CA GLY A 160 -12.24 30.80 12.35
C GLY A 160 -10.74 30.48 12.14
N TYR A 161 -10.41 29.26 11.71
CA TYR A 161 -9.05 28.83 11.41
C TYR A 161 -8.74 28.88 9.90
N HIS A 162 -7.45 28.87 9.55
CA HIS A 162 -7.01 28.94 8.16
C HIS A 162 -7.38 27.65 7.38
N PRO A 163 -8.12 27.72 6.26
CA PRO A 163 -8.63 26.53 5.55
C PRO A 163 -7.54 25.59 5.06
N ILE A 164 -6.39 26.13 4.63
CA ILE A 164 -5.25 25.31 4.18
C ILE A 164 -4.73 24.41 5.30
N ALA A 165 -4.73 24.86 6.56
CA ALA A 165 -4.30 24.03 7.68
C ALA A 165 -5.22 22.82 7.85
N GLY A 166 -6.53 23.01 7.73
CA GLY A 166 -7.50 21.92 7.77
C GLY A 166 -7.34 20.95 6.60
N LEU A 167 -7.14 21.48 5.40
CA LEU A 167 -6.90 20.70 4.18
C LEU A 167 -5.64 19.83 4.32
N THR A 168 -4.51 20.43 4.71
CA THR A 168 -3.23 19.74 4.87
C THR A 168 -3.30 18.71 5.99
N MET A 169 -3.94 19.02 7.12
CA MET A 169 -4.13 18.09 8.23
C MET A 169 -4.97 16.88 7.83
N ALA A 170 -6.10 17.10 7.16
CA ALA A 170 -6.93 16.00 6.66
C ALA A 170 -6.19 15.14 5.63
N TYR A 171 -5.48 15.76 4.68
CA TYR A 171 -4.71 15.05 3.68
C TYR A 171 -3.54 14.25 4.30
N ALA A 172 -2.80 14.86 5.22
CA ALA A 172 -1.72 14.19 5.95
C ALA A 172 -2.25 13.02 6.79
N SER A 173 -3.43 13.15 7.41
CA SER A 173 -4.05 12.07 8.17
C SER A 173 -4.49 10.89 7.28
N ALA A 174 -5.09 11.16 6.11
CA ALA A 174 -5.57 10.13 5.21
C ALA A 174 -4.43 9.40 4.49
N VAL A 175 -3.40 10.13 4.04
CA VAL A 175 -2.25 9.53 3.33
C VAL A 175 -1.21 8.98 4.31
N GLY A 176 -0.86 9.73 5.35
CA GLY A 176 0.13 9.32 6.35
C GLY A 176 -0.39 8.23 7.29
N GLY A 177 -1.70 8.18 7.53
CA GLY A 177 -2.36 7.16 8.34
C GLY A 177 -2.80 5.92 7.58
N PHE A 178 -2.54 5.82 6.27
CA PHE A 178 -3.15 4.82 5.37
C PHE A 178 -3.05 3.36 5.86
N ALA A 179 -1.91 2.98 6.45
CA ALA A 179 -1.67 1.63 6.94
C ALA A 179 -2.17 1.37 8.38
N ALA A 180 -2.49 2.42 9.16
CA ALA A 180 -2.92 2.27 10.54
C ALA A 180 -4.45 2.15 10.59
N ASN A 181 -4.95 1.17 11.34
CA ASN A 181 -6.38 0.95 11.46
C ASN A 181 -6.73 0.21 12.75
N ILE A 182 -7.98 0.35 13.21
CA ILE A 182 -8.52 -0.41 14.34
C ILE A 182 -9.19 -1.71 13.85
N VAL A 183 -9.63 -1.73 12.58
CA VAL A 183 -10.31 -2.87 11.97
C VAL A 183 -9.43 -3.47 10.89
N VAL A 184 -9.42 -4.80 10.79
CA VAL A 184 -8.74 -5.51 9.71
C VAL A 184 -9.40 -5.13 8.38
N GLY A 185 -8.62 -4.60 7.45
CA GLY A 185 -9.09 -4.06 6.19
C GLY A 185 -8.52 -4.76 4.96
N MET A 186 -8.82 -4.18 3.79
CA MET A 186 -8.30 -4.65 2.51
C MET A 186 -6.77 -4.67 2.46
N GLN A 187 -6.13 -3.67 3.06
CA GLN A 187 -4.67 -3.55 3.07
C GLN A 187 -4.01 -4.73 3.80
N ASP A 188 -4.58 -5.15 4.94
CA ASP A 188 -4.07 -6.30 5.69
C ASP A 188 -4.23 -7.60 4.89
N ALA A 189 -5.38 -7.74 4.24
CA ALA A 189 -5.69 -8.83 3.32
C ALA A 189 -4.67 -8.90 2.17
N LEU A 190 -4.37 -7.75 1.57
CA LEU A 190 -3.41 -7.61 0.48
C LEU A 190 -1.99 -7.96 0.96
N VAL A 191 -1.51 -7.40 2.07
CA VAL A 191 -0.16 -7.69 2.59
C VAL A 191 -0.01 -9.17 2.97
N TYR A 192 -1.04 -9.75 3.58
CA TYR A 192 -1.08 -11.19 3.88
C TYR A 192 -0.91 -12.03 2.62
N SER A 193 -1.59 -11.64 1.52
CA SER A 193 -1.54 -12.39 0.27
C SER A 193 -0.17 -12.47 -0.41
N PHE A 194 0.73 -11.52 -0.10
CA PHE A 194 2.13 -11.57 -0.52
C PHE A 194 3.01 -12.28 0.52
N THR A 195 2.70 -12.09 1.81
CA THR A 195 3.53 -12.61 2.91
C THR A 195 3.42 -14.13 3.02
N GLU A 196 2.21 -14.69 2.93
CA GLU A 196 1.98 -16.13 3.06
C GLU A 196 2.76 -16.92 1.98
N PRO A 197 2.67 -16.62 0.67
CA PRO A 197 3.51 -17.27 -0.34
C PRO A 197 5.01 -17.10 -0.10
N ALA A 198 5.45 -15.93 0.38
CA ALA A 198 6.86 -15.68 0.67
C ALA A 198 7.38 -16.57 1.82
N THR A 199 6.55 -16.83 2.85
CA THR A 199 6.95 -17.70 3.96
C THR A 199 7.12 -19.17 3.55
N ARG A 200 6.29 -19.65 2.60
CA ARG A 200 6.36 -21.01 2.04
C ARG A 200 7.63 -21.28 1.24
N ILE A 201 8.37 -20.24 0.83
CA ILE A 201 9.70 -20.41 0.22
C ILE A 201 10.70 -20.98 1.24
N VAL A 202 10.51 -20.71 2.54
CA VAL A 202 11.43 -21.10 3.61
C VAL A 202 10.90 -22.28 4.42
N SER A 203 9.63 -22.26 4.82
CA SER A 203 9.02 -23.33 5.62
C SER A 203 7.49 -23.29 5.60
N ASP A 204 6.87 -24.46 5.41
CA ASP A 204 5.41 -24.64 5.51
C ASP A 204 4.88 -24.62 6.95
N SER A 205 5.76 -24.57 7.96
CA SER A 205 5.37 -24.56 9.37
C SER A 205 4.97 -23.18 9.89
N ILE A 206 5.29 -22.12 9.15
CA ILE A 206 5.00 -20.74 9.53
C ILE A 206 3.51 -20.49 9.29
N LYS A 207 2.74 -20.39 10.38
CA LYS A 207 1.33 -20.04 10.31
C LYS A 207 1.18 -18.53 10.26
N THR A 208 0.75 -17.98 9.14
CA THR A 208 0.34 -16.58 9.05
C THR A 208 -1.18 -16.45 9.01
N ASN A 209 -1.69 -15.27 9.34
CA ASN A 209 -3.10 -14.95 9.18
C ASN A 209 -3.25 -13.47 8.81
N VAL A 210 -4.44 -13.08 8.35
CA VAL A 210 -4.72 -11.70 7.92
C VAL A 210 -4.56 -10.70 9.07
N ALA A 211 -4.83 -11.12 10.31
CA ALA A 211 -4.76 -10.27 11.49
C ALA A 211 -3.36 -10.23 12.16
N MET A 212 -2.31 -10.78 11.52
CA MET A 212 -1.00 -10.95 12.16
C MET A 212 -0.37 -9.62 12.60
N ASN A 213 -0.71 -8.53 11.90
CA ASN A 213 -0.22 -7.18 12.19
C ASN A 213 -1.21 -6.34 13.01
N TRP A 214 -2.36 -6.89 13.41
CA TRP A 214 -3.47 -6.11 13.97
C TRP A 214 -3.07 -5.30 15.21
N TYR A 215 -2.33 -5.90 16.13
CA TYR A 215 -1.85 -5.19 17.33
C TYR A 215 -0.97 -3.97 16.99
N PHE A 216 -0.14 -4.09 15.96
CA PHE A 216 0.77 -3.03 15.53
C PHE A 216 0.03 -1.89 14.82
N ILE A 217 -0.88 -2.22 13.89
CA ILE A 217 -1.66 -1.20 13.17
C ILE A 217 -2.63 -0.48 14.11
N ALA A 218 -3.22 -1.17 15.10
CA ALA A 218 -4.12 -0.58 16.08
C ALA A 218 -3.35 0.36 17.03
N ALA A 219 -2.16 -0.06 17.50
CA ALA A 219 -1.29 0.80 18.29
C ALA A 219 -0.82 2.03 17.50
N SER A 220 -0.58 1.89 16.20
CA SER A 220 -0.17 2.99 15.33
C SER A 220 -1.23 4.09 15.23
N VAL A 221 -2.52 3.78 15.31
CA VAL A 221 -3.59 4.81 15.38
C VAL A 221 -3.40 5.70 16.62
N VAL A 222 -3.11 5.10 17.77
CA VAL A 222 -2.91 5.82 19.04
C VAL A 222 -1.67 6.72 18.99
N VAL A 223 -0.62 6.31 18.26
CA VAL A 223 0.60 7.11 18.08
C VAL A 223 0.41 8.22 17.04
N LEU A 224 -0.25 7.93 15.92
CA LEU A 224 -0.40 8.86 14.80
C LEU A 224 -1.38 10.00 15.11
N LEU A 225 -2.46 9.71 15.83
CA LEU A 225 -3.48 10.71 16.17
C LEU A 225 -2.90 11.97 16.84
N PRO A 226 -2.08 11.88 17.92
CA PRO A 226 -1.44 13.06 18.51
C PRO A 226 -0.30 13.62 17.63
N THR A 227 0.39 12.77 16.86
CA THR A 227 1.51 13.20 16.02
C THR A 227 1.05 14.12 14.88
N ILE A 228 -0.12 13.85 14.30
CA ILE A 228 -0.70 14.68 13.22
C ILE A 228 -1.38 15.94 13.78
N LEU A 229 -1.77 15.91 15.07
CA LEU A 229 -2.41 17.03 15.75
C LEU A 229 -1.40 18.15 16.12
N LEU A 230 -0.13 17.78 16.34
CA LEU A 230 1.00 18.67 16.66
C LEU A 230 1.54 19.39 15.42
#